data_AF-A0A392MRT4-F1
#
_entry.id   AF-A0A392MRT4-F1
#
_cell.length_a   1.000
_cell.length_b   1.000
_cell.length_c   1.000
_cell.angle_alpha   90.00
_cell.angle_beta   90.00
_cell.angle_gamma   90.00
#
_symmetry.space_group_name_H-M   'P 1'
#
loop_
_entity.id
_entity.type
_entity.pdbx_description
1 polymer ?
#
loop_
_entity_poly.entity_id
_entity_poly.type
_entity_poly.pdbx_seq_one_letter_code
_entity_poly.pdbx_strand_id
1 'polypeptide(L)'
;MENQHPIIHQNVIVMRHGDRIDNFDPLWTSTAARPWDPPLAQQGHDRACQLGKSIQQSLGFPIHRLFVSPFLRCIQTAAEFVISFSAINNVHGSIISDDIPNDPSNVK
;
A
#
# COMPACT_ATOMS: atom_id res chain seq x y z
N MET A 1 36.21 8.79 -30.50
CA MET A 1 35.79 8.21 -29.20
C MET A 1 34.42 8.77 -28.91
N GLU A 2 33.38 7.95 -29.09
CA GLU A 2 31.99 8.35 -28.84
C GLU A 2 31.81 8.57 -27.33
N ASN A 3 31.42 9.79 -26.94
CA ASN A 3 31.03 10.09 -25.56
C ASN A 3 29.70 9.40 -25.27
N GLN A 4 29.75 8.18 -24.76
CA GLN A 4 28.56 7.50 -24.23
C GLN A 4 28.20 8.12 -22.88
N HIS A 5 27.28 9.08 -22.89
CA HIS A 5 26.65 9.53 -21.65
C HIS A 5 25.72 8.43 -21.11
N PRO A 6 25.79 8.11 -19.82
CA PRO A 6 24.88 7.13 -19.23
C PRO A 6 23.44 7.65 -19.32
N ILE A 7 22.54 6.80 -19.82
CA ILE A 7 21.11 7.11 -19.90
C ILE A 7 20.54 6.99 -18.48
N ILE A 8 19.97 8.08 -17.97
CA ILE A 8 19.31 8.13 -16.67
C ILE A 8 17.80 8.10 -16.92
N HIS A 9 17.10 7.18 -16.26
CA HIS A 9 15.64 7.08 -16.33
C HIS A 9 14.99 7.65 -15.07
N GLN A 10 13.97 8.48 -15.25
CA GLN A 10 13.07 8.89 -14.18
C GLN A 10 11.69 8.27 -14.42
N ASN A 11 11.29 7.35 -13.55
CA ASN A 11 10.00 6.69 -13.64
C ASN A 11 8.92 7.51 -12.92
N VAL A 12 7.75 7.64 -13.53
CA VAL A 12 6.58 8.30 -12.94
C VAL A 12 5.41 7.34 -12.99
N ILE A 13 4.78 7.11 -11.84
CA ILE A 13 3.60 6.27 -11.70
C ILE A 13 2.43 7.20 -11.37
N VAL A 14 1.34 7.09 -12.12
CA VAL A 14 0.12 7.85 -11.86
C VAL A 14 -0.95 6.91 -11.33
N MET A 15 -1.53 7.28 -10.19
CA MET A 15 -2.57 6.52 -9.51
C MET A 15 -3.82 7.38 -9.35
N ARG A 16 -4.98 6.83 -9.73
CA ARG A 16 -6.29 7.43 -9.41
C ARG A 16 -6.66 7.08 -7.96
N HIS A 17 -7.37 7.98 -7.28
CA HIS A 17 -7.97 7.67 -5.98
C HIS A 17 -8.90 6.44 -6.06
N GLY A 18 -9.06 5.74 -4.93
CA GLY A 18 -10.02 4.63 -4.78
C GLY A 18 -11.48 5.07 -4.93
N ASP A 19 -12.38 4.10 -4.81
CA ASP A 19 -13.83 4.36 -4.89
C ASP A 19 -14.26 5.28 -3.74
N ARG A 20 -15.08 6.29 -4.06
CA ARG A 20 -15.54 7.31 -3.11
C ARG A 20 -16.87 6.89 -2.49
N ILE A 21 -17.13 7.31 -1.25
CA ILE A 21 -18.40 6.98 -0.57
C ILE A 21 -19.63 7.54 -1.29
N ASP A 22 -19.52 8.70 -1.94
CA ASP A 22 -20.63 9.36 -2.63
C ASP A 22 -21.02 8.68 -3.95
N ASN A 23 -20.21 7.75 -4.45
CA ASN A 23 -20.60 6.86 -5.53
C ASN A 23 -21.65 5.82 -5.08
N PHE A 24 -21.74 5.56 -3.77
CA PHE A 24 -22.56 4.50 -3.19
C PHE A 24 -23.66 5.00 -2.25
N ASP A 25 -23.52 6.20 -1.70
CA ASP A 25 -24.54 6.87 -0.89
C ASP A 25 -25.22 7.99 -1.69
N PRO A 26 -26.44 7.77 -2.20
CA PRO A 26 -27.20 8.79 -2.93
C PRO A 26 -27.53 10.03 -2.10
N LEU A 27 -27.53 9.93 -0.77
CA LEU A 27 -27.84 11.04 0.14
C LEU A 27 -26.59 11.85 0.51
N TRP A 28 -25.38 11.41 0.14
CA TRP A 28 -24.11 11.99 0.56
C TRP A 28 -24.08 13.52 0.44
N THR A 29 -24.46 14.04 -0.72
CA THR A 29 -24.39 15.48 -1.01
C THR A 29 -25.24 16.31 -0.06
N SER A 30 -26.33 15.73 0.47
CA SER A 30 -27.28 16.40 1.36
C SER A 30 -26.96 16.25 2.85
N THR A 31 -26.19 15.23 3.24
CA THR A 31 -25.97 14.87 4.64
C THR A 31 -24.54 15.14 5.12
N ALA A 32 -23.57 15.16 4.21
CA ALA A 32 -22.16 15.27 4.57
C ALA A 32 -21.76 16.68 5.00
N ALA A 33 -20.89 16.78 6.00
CA ALA A 33 -20.28 18.05 6.40
C ALA A 33 -19.37 18.65 5.31
N ARG A 34 -18.82 17.81 4.42
CA ARG A 34 -17.98 18.20 3.28
C ARG A 34 -18.43 17.49 1.99
N PRO A 35 -19.53 17.91 1.35
CA PRO A 35 -20.10 17.22 0.19
C PRO A 35 -19.11 17.05 -0.98
N TRP A 36 -18.25 18.05 -1.21
CA TRP A 36 -17.31 18.10 -2.33
C TRP A 36 -15.95 17.46 -2.06
N ASP A 37 -15.73 16.96 -0.84
CA ASP A 37 -14.50 16.25 -0.44
C ASP A 37 -14.82 14.90 0.22
N PRO A 38 -15.48 13.98 -0.52
CA PRO A 38 -15.85 12.69 0.02
C PRO A 38 -14.62 11.85 0.36
N PRO A 39 -14.66 11.09 1.46
CA PRO A 39 -13.68 10.05 1.73
C PRO A 39 -13.85 8.88 0.76
N LEU A 40 -12.89 7.96 0.82
CA LEU A 40 -13.04 6.65 0.20
C LEU A 40 -14.17 5.85 0.85
N ALA A 41 -14.82 5.02 0.04
CA ALA A 41 -15.59 3.88 0.52
C ALA A 41 -14.63 2.76 0.96
N GLN A 42 -15.13 1.78 1.73
CA GLN A 42 -14.33 0.63 2.17
C GLN A 42 -13.62 -0.07 0.99
N GLN A 43 -14.33 -0.28 -0.12
CA GLN A 43 -13.76 -0.87 -1.34
C GLN A 43 -12.60 -0.05 -1.92
N GLY A 44 -12.64 1.28 -1.78
CA GLY A 44 -11.57 2.17 -2.19
C GLY A 44 -10.31 1.99 -1.33
N HIS A 45 -10.47 1.81 -0.01
CA HIS A 45 -9.38 1.47 0.90
C HIS A 45 -8.76 0.11 0.54
N ASP A 46 -9.60 -0.92 0.38
CA ASP A 46 -9.15 -2.28 0.07
C ASP A 46 -8.37 -2.33 -1.25
N ARG A 47 -8.85 -1.65 -2.29
CA ARG A 47 -8.17 -1.56 -3.59
C ARG A 47 -6.82 -0.85 -3.48
N ALA A 48 -6.73 0.25 -2.74
CA ALA A 48 -5.49 0.98 -2.55
C ALA A 48 -4.44 0.12 -1.81
N CYS A 49 -4.88 -0.59 -0.77
CA CYS A 49 -4.04 -1.53 -0.03
C CYS A 49 -3.55 -2.67 -0.93
N GLN A 50 -4.43 -3.32 -1.69
CA GLN A 50 -4.05 -4.40 -2.63
C GLN A 50 -3.06 -3.92 -3.68
N LEU A 51 -3.26 -2.71 -4.22
CA LEU A 51 -2.36 -2.12 -5.20
C LEU A 51 -0.97 -1.88 -4.62
N GLY A 52 -0.84 -1.40 -3.38
CA GLY A 52 0.47 -1.24 -2.75
C GLY A 52 1.23 -2.56 -2.57
N LYS A 53 0.53 -3.64 -2.20
CA LYS A 53 1.12 -5.00 -2.16
C LYS A 53 1.57 -5.48 -3.53
N SER A 54 0.70 -5.32 -4.54
CA SER A 54 1.00 -5.73 -5.91
C SER A 54 2.18 -4.96 -6.51
N ILE A 55 2.25 -3.65 -6.30
CA ILE A 55 3.36 -2.81 -6.75
C ILE A 55 4.63 -3.18 -5.98
N GLN A 56 4.59 -3.39 -4.67
CA GLN A 56 5.78 -3.82 -3.92
C GLN A 56 6.39 -5.11 -4.49
N GLN A 57 5.56 -6.05 -4.92
CA GLN A 57 6.02 -7.34 -5.46
C GLN A 57 6.50 -7.26 -6.93
N SER A 58 5.98 -6.32 -7.72
CA SER A 58 6.22 -6.25 -9.16
C SER A 58 7.15 -5.11 -9.60
N LEU A 59 7.35 -4.11 -8.76
CA LEU A 59 8.11 -2.91 -9.14
C LEU A 59 9.61 -3.18 -9.06
N GLY A 60 10.27 -3.15 -10.21
CA GLY A 60 11.73 -3.35 -10.32
C GLY A 60 12.58 -2.13 -9.94
N PHE A 61 11.99 -1.09 -9.34
CA PHE A 61 12.70 0.13 -8.94
C PHE A 61 12.08 0.77 -7.70
N PRO A 62 12.86 1.50 -6.89
CA PRO A 62 12.35 2.15 -5.68
C PRO A 62 11.50 3.38 -5.98
N ILE A 63 10.53 3.65 -5.11
CA ILE A 63 9.75 4.90 -5.08
C ILE A 63 10.41 5.85 -4.08
N HIS A 64 10.89 7.00 -4.56
CA HIS A 64 11.59 7.98 -3.72
C HIS A 64 10.70 9.13 -3.24
N ARG A 65 9.63 9.42 -3.99
CA ARG A 65 8.78 10.60 -3.76
C ARG A 65 7.33 10.25 -4.08
N LEU A 66 6.43 10.80 -3.28
CA LEU A 66 4.99 10.70 -3.47
C LEU A 66 4.41 12.12 -3.50
N PHE A 67 3.60 12.41 -4.51
CA PHE A 67 2.84 13.65 -4.63
C PHE A 67 1.36 13.32 -4.62
N VAL A 68 0.59 14.04 -3.81
CA VAL A 68 -0.81 13.72 -3.58
C VAL A 68 -1.65 14.99 -3.70
N SER A 69 -2.77 14.89 -4.41
CA SER A 69 -3.80 15.93 -4.43
C SER A 69 -4.35 16.16 -3.01
N PRO A 70 -4.72 17.40 -2.63
CA PRO A 70 -5.17 17.71 -1.27
C PRO A 70 -6.55 17.16 -0.91
N PHE A 71 -7.28 16.52 -1.84
CA PHE A 71 -8.58 15.91 -1.54
C PHE A 71 -8.42 14.70 -0.60
N LEU A 72 -9.35 14.55 0.36
CA LEU A 72 -9.31 13.51 1.39
C LEU A 72 -9.20 12.10 0.79
N ARG A 73 -9.98 11.81 -0.25
CA ARG A 73 -9.91 10.53 -1.00
C ARG A 73 -8.51 10.22 -1.55
N CYS A 74 -7.77 11.23 -1.99
CA CYS A 74 -6.41 11.06 -2.52
C CYS A 74 -5.42 10.79 -1.40
N ILE A 75 -5.53 11.52 -0.28
CA ILE A 75 -4.71 11.31 0.92
C ILE A 75 -4.93 9.91 1.49
N GLN A 76 -6.19 9.45 1.60
CA GLN A 76 -6.52 8.12 2.08
C GLN A 76 -5.98 7.02 1.15
N THR A 77 -6.11 7.19 -0.17
CA THR A 77 -5.54 6.25 -1.16
C THR A 77 -4.03 6.15 -0.98
N ALA A 78 -3.36 7.30 -0.87
CA ALA A 78 -1.92 7.36 -0.66
C ALA A 78 -1.49 6.70 0.66
N ALA A 79 -2.23 6.92 1.75
CA ALA A 79 -1.94 6.33 3.05
C ALA A 79 -2.03 4.79 2.99
N GLU A 80 -3.14 4.24 2.48
CA GLU A 80 -3.31 2.79 2.33
C GLU A 80 -2.23 2.17 1.45
N PHE A 81 -1.92 2.83 0.32
CA PHE A 81 -0.85 2.40 -0.58
C PHE A 81 0.51 2.36 0.14
N VAL A 82 0.89 3.43 0.85
CA VAL A 82 2.19 3.50 1.55
C VAL A 82 2.27 2.46 2.65
N ILE A 83 1.22 2.30 3.46
CA ILE A 83 1.19 1.29 4.53
C ILE A 83 1.41 -0.11 3.95
N SER A 84 0.69 -0.46 2.89
CA SER A 84 0.77 -1.80 2.31
C SER A 84 2.02 -2.03 1.47
N PHE A 85 2.54 -0.99 0.81
CA PHE A 85 3.80 -1.02 0.06
C PHE A 85 5.02 -1.13 1.00
N SER A 86 4.98 -0.47 2.17
CA SER A 86 6.06 -0.52 3.16
C SER A 86 5.98 -1.73 4.11
N ALA A 87 4.93 -2.54 4.02
CA ALA A 87 4.85 -3.76 4.81
C ALA A 87 6.01 -4.69 4.43
N ILE A 88 6.86 -4.99 5.42
CA ILE A 88 7.94 -5.96 5.27
C ILE A 88 7.27 -7.32 5.05
N ASN A 89 7.55 -7.94 3.91
CA ASN A 89 7.31 -9.37 3.76
C ASN A 89 8.26 -10.07 4.74
N ASN A 90 7.84 -10.28 6.00
CA ASN A 90 8.53 -11.17 6.94
C ASN A 90 8.35 -12.62 6.47
N VAL A 91 8.83 -12.92 5.26
CA VAL A 91 9.03 -14.27 4.76
C VAL A 91 10.47 -14.63 5.07
N HIS A 92 10.74 -14.81 6.35
CA HIS A 92 11.74 -15.78 6.80
C HIS A 92 10.98 -16.96 7.42
N GLY A 93 10.15 -17.59 6.59
CA GLY A 93 9.54 -18.90 6.86
C GLY A 93 10.57 -20.00 6.62
N SER A 94 11.56 -20.09 7.50
CA SER A 94 12.52 -21.19 7.66
C SER A 94 13.32 -20.81 8.91
N ILE A 95 13.07 -21.27 10.13
CA ILE A 95 13.24 -22.62 10.67
C ILE A 95 12.47 -22.58 11.99
N ILE A 96 11.33 -23.26 12.08
CA ILE A 96 10.91 -23.87 13.34
C ILE A 96 10.99 -25.36 13.04
N SER A 97 12.20 -25.91 13.15
CA SER A 97 12.34 -27.34 13.43
C SER A 97 11.95 -27.49 14.89
N ASP A 98 10.71 -27.97 15.12
CA ASP A 98 10.32 -28.56 16.39
C ASP A 98 11.14 -29.85 16.58
N ASP A 99 12.39 -29.72 17.01
CA ASP A 99 13.17 -30.80 17.59
C ASP A 99 13.56 -30.38 19.02
N ILE A 100 12.61 -30.50 19.94
CA ILE A 100 12.92 -30.55 21.38
C ILE A 100 13.16 -32.02 21.73
N PRO A 101 14.39 -32.43 22.11
CA PRO A 101 14.59 -33.71 22.76
C PRO A 101 13.95 -33.65 24.15
N ASN A 102 12.91 -34.46 24.34
CA ASN A 102 12.26 -34.63 25.63
C ASN A 102 13.17 -35.50 26.53
N ASP A 103 13.87 -34.88 27.49
CA ASP A 103 14.65 -35.57 28.53
C ASP A 103 13.83 -35.62 29.83
N PRO A 104 13.30 -36.78 30.25
CA PRO A 104 12.45 -36.91 31.43
C PRO A 104 13.23 -37.18 32.73
N SER A 105 14.42 -36.62 32.93
CA SER A 105 15.30 -36.98 34.07
C SER A 105 15.28 -36.04 35.29
N ASN A 106 14.33 -35.11 35.42
CA ASN A 106 14.19 -34.31 36.66
C ASN A 106 12.77 -34.31 37.23
N VAL A 107 12.39 -35.44 37.82
CA VAL A 107 11.45 -35.46 38.95
C VAL A 107 12.24 -35.93 40.16
N LYS A 108 12.48 -35.01 41.10
CA LYS A 108 12.91 -35.33 42.46
C LYS A 108 12.28 -34.34 43.43
#